data_AF-A0A0N7Z862-F1
#
_entry.id   AF-A0A0N7Z862-F1
#
_cell.length_a   1.000
_cell.length_b   1.000
_cell.length_c   1.000
_cell.angle_alpha   90.00
_cell.angle_beta   90.00
_cell.angle_gamma   90.00
#
_symmetry.space_group_name_H-M   'P 1'
#
loop_
_entity.id
_entity.type
_entity.pdbx_description
1 polymer ?
#
loop_
_entity_poly.entity_id
_entity_poly.type
_entity_poly.pdbx_seq_one_letter_code
_entity_poly.pdbx_strand_id
1 'polypeptide(L)'
;MRCLGKLLLLLLPVGMADFGSLGDATRLALTEAEIKQQFLRLQNLTEEMEEIKLKVRKLPRLTESFYEYRLNARITALEGSGCYPDQVQCGSMTAAQCLSDLFVCDGIKDCSNGRDEDPNICSEDPVKLGNAFVGLSYWSSCNMRNTHRSVLILTASKRSPVFKARVWVKAFLVHHITKDKDEAYEVAGYFNFARRNLLLMPLDLTSKELAVNCFFNRGDHVHLDCKIISPGTFKQCGVLAMARL
;
A
#
# COMPACT_ATOMS: atom_id res chain seq x y z
N MET A 1 0.17 -34.37 -119.70
CA MET A 1 -0.18 -32.92 -119.54
C MET A 1 -1.06 -32.77 -118.31
N ARG A 2 -0.60 -31.99 -117.30
CA ARG A 2 -1.34 -31.23 -116.25
C ARG A 2 -2.33 -32.03 -115.35
N CYS A 3 -2.44 -31.90 -114.02
CA CYS A 3 -1.96 -31.00 -112.95
C CYS A 3 -1.98 -31.82 -111.64
N LEU A 4 -0.93 -31.87 -110.80
CA LEU A 4 -0.62 -31.01 -109.63
C LEU A 4 -1.70 -30.90 -108.52
N GLY A 5 -1.38 -31.35 -107.29
CA GLY A 5 -2.07 -30.90 -106.06
C GLY A 5 -1.94 -31.74 -104.77
N LYS A 6 -0.81 -31.59 -104.04
CA LYS A 6 -0.57 -31.61 -102.55
C LYS A 6 -1.43 -32.49 -101.60
N LEU A 7 -0.85 -33.43 -100.83
CA LEU A 7 -0.13 -33.31 -99.51
C LEU A 7 -1.06 -33.41 -98.27
N LEU A 8 -0.95 -34.49 -97.47
CA LEU A 8 -1.02 -34.43 -96.00
C LEU A 8 -0.55 -35.74 -95.33
N LEU A 9 0.44 -35.61 -94.43
CA LEU A 9 0.96 -36.65 -93.54
C LEU A 9 0.15 -36.61 -92.22
N LEU A 10 -0.33 -37.75 -91.72
CA LEU A 10 -0.99 -37.84 -90.40
C LEU A 10 -0.40 -39.01 -89.59
N LEU A 11 0.34 -38.64 -88.55
CA LEU A 11 0.81 -39.50 -87.46
C LEU A 11 -0.32 -39.63 -86.41
N LEU A 12 -0.63 -40.86 -86.01
CA LEU A 12 -1.49 -41.16 -84.85
C LEU A 12 -0.61 -41.34 -83.60
N PRO A 13 -0.87 -40.65 -82.47
CA PRO A 13 -0.30 -40.99 -81.18
C PRO A 13 -1.18 -42.00 -80.43
N VAL A 14 -0.52 -42.99 -79.82
CA VAL A 14 -1.07 -43.95 -78.87
C VAL A 14 -1.40 -43.22 -77.56
N GLY A 15 -2.62 -43.40 -77.05
CA GLY A 15 -3.02 -42.89 -75.74
C GLY A 15 -2.45 -43.73 -74.59
N MET A 16 -1.84 -43.06 -73.61
CA MET A 16 -1.66 -43.58 -72.26
C MET A 16 -2.49 -42.71 -71.32
N ALA A 17 -3.38 -43.34 -70.56
CA ALA A 17 -4.17 -42.69 -69.52
C ALA A 17 -3.37 -42.70 -68.20
N ASP A 18 -3.19 -41.52 -67.60
CA ASP A 18 -2.61 -41.33 -66.27
C ASP A 18 -3.61 -41.74 -65.17
N PHE A 19 -3.19 -42.67 -64.30
CA PHE A 19 -3.88 -43.11 -63.09
C PHE A 19 -3.02 -42.70 -61.87
N GLY A 20 -3.00 -41.40 -61.52
CA GLY A 20 -2.14 -40.88 -60.45
C GLY A 20 -2.73 -39.80 -59.53
N SER A 21 -3.92 -39.26 -59.82
CA SER A 21 -4.40 -38.02 -59.17
C SER A 21 -5.30 -38.20 -57.93
N LEU A 22 -5.76 -39.42 -57.60
CA LEU A 22 -6.84 -39.59 -56.62
C LEU A 22 -6.37 -39.70 -55.15
N GLY A 23 -5.13 -40.17 -54.91
CA GLY A 23 -4.60 -40.41 -53.56
C GLY A 23 -4.09 -39.15 -52.84
N ASP A 24 -3.60 -38.17 -53.59
CA ASP A 24 -3.08 -36.91 -53.02
C ASP A 24 -4.19 -35.99 -52.54
N ALA A 25 -5.32 -35.92 -53.27
CA ALA A 25 -6.48 -35.13 -52.87
C ALA A 25 -7.09 -35.61 -51.54
N THR A 26 -7.15 -36.93 -51.33
CA THR A 26 -7.63 -37.51 -50.07
C THR A 26 -6.68 -37.29 -48.90
N ARG A 27 -5.36 -37.30 -49.14
CA ARG A 27 -4.35 -36.99 -48.12
C ARG A 27 -4.35 -35.52 -47.73
N LEU A 28 -4.47 -34.63 -48.70
CA LEU A 28 -4.65 -33.18 -48.49
C LEU A 28 -5.91 -32.89 -47.66
N ALA A 29 -7.04 -33.51 -48.00
CA ALA A 29 -8.29 -33.34 -47.25
C ALA A 29 -8.19 -33.87 -45.81
N LEU A 30 -7.47 -34.97 -45.59
CA LEU A 30 -7.23 -35.51 -44.24
C LEU A 30 -6.37 -34.54 -43.40
N THR A 31 -5.32 -33.97 -43.99
CA THR A 31 -4.46 -32.99 -43.32
C THR A 31 -5.20 -31.68 -43.02
N GLU A 32 -6.13 -31.26 -43.89
CA GLU A 32 -6.95 -30.07 -43.68
C GLU A 32 -7.92 -30.25 -42.51
N ALA A 33 -8.50 -31.46 -42.35
CA ALA A 33 -9.35 -31.80 -41.21
C ALA A 33 -8.58 -31.76 -39.88
N GLU A 34 -7.36 -32.30 -39.85
CA GLU A 34 -6.49 -32.26 -38.66
C GLU A 34 -6.08 -30.83 -38.29
N ILE A 35 -5.70 -30.02 -39.28
CA ILE A 35 -5.38 -28.59 -39.08
C ILE A 35 -6.58 -27.84 -38.51
N LYS A 36 -7.78 -28.10 -39.03
CA LYS A 36 -9.02 -27.48 -38.57
C LYS A 36 -9.35 -27.89 -37.12
N GLN A 37 -9.12 -29.14 -36.75
CA GLN A 37 -9.31 -29.61 -35.38
C GLN A 37 -8.34 -28.93 -34.40
N GLN A 38 -7.06 -28.80 -34.78
CA GLN A 38 -6.08 -28.08 -33.95
C GLN A 38 -6.43 -26.61 -33.80
N PHE A 39 -6.93 -25.96 -34.86
CA PHE A 39 -7.38 -24.58 -34.81
C PHE A 39 -8.54 -24.38 -33.80
N LEU A 40 -9.54 -25.26 -33.83
CA LEU A 40 -10.65 -25.22 -32.87
C LEU A 40 -10.18 -25.43 -31.43
N ARG A 41 -9.21 -26.34 -31.22
CA ARG A 41 -8.63 -26.57 -29.90
C ARG A 41 -7.88 -25.34 -29.39
N LEU A 42 -7.10 -24.68 -30.25
CA LEU A 42 -6.41 -23.43 -29.91
C LEU A 42 -7.41 -22.33 -29.57
N GLN A 43 -8.49 -22.19 -30.35
CA GLN A 43 -9.52 -21.20 -30.09
C GLN A 43 -10.20 -21.42 -28.73
N ASN A 44 -10.57 -22.66 -28.40
CA ASN A 44 -11.16 -22.98 -27.10
C ASN A 44 -10.19 -22.68 -25.94
N LEU A 45 -8.91 -23.05 -26.09
CA LEU A 45 -7.88 -22.75 -25.08
C LEU A 45 -7.67 -21.24 -24.90
N THR A 46 -7.74 -20.46 -25.98
CA THR A 46 -7.63 -18.99 -25.88
C THR A 46 -8.83 -18.38 -25.16
N GLU A 47 -10.03 -18.91 -25.36
CA GLU A 47 -11.24 -18.45 -24.70
C GLU A 47 -11.22 -18.79 -23.20
N GLU A 48 -10.85 -20.02 -22.84
CA GLU A 48 -10.63 -20.43 -21.46
C GLU A 48 -9.55 -19.57 -20.76
N MET A 49 -8.46 -19.23 -21.46
CA MET A 49 -7.40 -18.39 -20.93
C MET A 49 -7.88 -16.95 -20.65
N GLU A 50 -8.69 -16.37 -21.53
CA GLU A 50 -9.29 -15.05 -21.29
C GLU A 50 -10.31 -15.08 -20.15
N GLU A 51 -11.11 -16.14 -20.03
CA GLU A 51 -12.03 -16.30 -18.91
C GLU A 51 -11.28 -16.37 -17.58
N ILE A 52 -10.17 -17.13 -17.52
CA ILE A 52 -9.31 -17.23 -16.34
C ILE A 52 -8.68 -15.87 -16.01
N LYS A 53 -8.16 -15.12 -17.00
CA LYS A 53 -7.64 -13.77 -16.77
C LYS A 53 -8.67 -12.84 -16.17
N LEU A 54 -9.92 -12.91 -16.64
CA LEU A 54 -11.02 -12.11 -16.09
C LEU A 54 -11.36 -12.52 -14.66
N LYS A 55 -11.37 -13.82 -14.35
CA LYS A 55 -11.55 -14.33 -12.98
C LYS A 55 -10.42 -13.83 -12.06
N VAL A 56 -9.16 -13.94 -12.48
CA VAL A 56 -7.99 -13.45 -11.73
C VAL A 56 -8.03 -11.94 -11.53
N ARG A 57 -8.46 -11.16 -12.53
CA ARG A 57 -8.65 -9.70 -12.39
C ARG A 57 -9.76 -9.32 -11.41
N LYS A 58 -10.82 -10.14 -11.33
CA LYS A 58 -11.95 -9.93 -10.40
C LYS A 58 -11.62 -10.34 -8.97
N LEU A 59 -10.62 -11.20 -8.77
CA LEU A 59 -10.15 -11.47 -7.43
C LEU A 59 -9.61 -10.16 -6.84
N PRO A 60 -10.05 -9.76 -5.64
CA PRO A 60 -9.40 -8.67 -4.93
C PRO A 60 -7.92 -9.04 -4.84
N ARG A 61 -7.03 -8.10 -5.15
CA ARG A 61 -5.62 -8.24 -4.83
C ARG A 61 -5.54 -8.27 -3.31
N LEU A 62 -5.73 -9.45 -2.72
CA LEU A 62 -5.42 -9.73 -1.35
C LEU A 62 -3.91 -9.60 -1.28
N THR A 63 -3.45 -8.40 -0.96
CA THR A 63 -2.18 -8.26 -0.29
C THR A 63 -2.40 -8.86 1.10
N GLU A 64 -2.40 -10.19 1.19
CA GLU A 64 -2.56 -10.96 2.45
C GLU A 64 -1.65 -10.38 3.54
N SER A 65 -0.50 -9.83 3.15
CA SER A 65 0.43 -9.12 4.02
C SER A 65 -0.16 -7.95 4.83
N PHE A 66 -1.10 -7.16 4.31
CA PHE A 66 -1.59 -5.98 5.03
C PHE A 66 -2.57 -6.35 6.15
N TYR A 67 -3.41 -7.37 5.94
CA TYR A 67 -4.36 -7.80 6.96
C TYR A 67 -3.63 -8.49 8.12
N GLU A 68 -2.68 -9.37 7.79
CA GLU A 68 -1.79 -10.00 8.77
C GLU A 68 -0.99 -8.97 9.55
N TYR A 69 -0.39 -7.97 8.89
CA TYR A 69 0.39 -6.94 9.58
C TYR A 69 -0.46 -6.11 10.55
N ARG A 70 -1.67 -5.71 10.13
CA ARG A 70 -2.61 -4.97 11.00
C ARG A 70 -3.05 -5.80 12.20
N LEU A 71 -3.31 -7.09 12.00
CA LEU A 71 -3.66 -7.99 13.10
C LEU A 71 -2.49 -8.17 14.06
N ASN A 72 -1.30 -8.46 13.53
CA ASN A 72 -0.08 -8.64 14.33
C ASN A 72 0.23 -7.38 15.13
N ALA A 73 0.13 -6.19 14.54
CA ALA A 73 0.33 -4.94 15.28
C ALA A 73 -0.63 -4.77 16.45
N ARG A 74 -1.90 -5.18 16.28
CA ARG A 74 -2.90 -5.13 17.36
C ARG A 74 -2.63 -6.17 18.43
N ILE A 75 -2.22 -7.37 18.05
CA ILE A 75 -1.85 -8.44 18.98
C ILE A 75 -0.65 -8.00 19.81
N THR A 76 0.43 -7.53 19.18
CA THR A 76 1.63 -7.05 19.89
C THR A 76 1.33 -5.88 20.82
N ALA A 77 0.40 -4.98 20.44
CA ALA A 77 -0.03 -3.89 21.32
C ALA A 77 -0.78 -4.39 22.58
N LEU A 78 -1.44 -5.55 22.51
CA LEU A 78 -2.14 -6.17 23.64
C LEU A 78 -1.21 -7.03 24.50
N GLU A 79 -0.27 -7.75 23.88
CA GLU A 79 0.73 -8.57 24.57
C GLU A 79 1.67 -7.72 25.44
N GLY A 80 1.95 -6.49 24.99
CA GLY A 80 2.89 -5.60 25.67
C GLY A 80 4.34 -6.02 25.45
N SER A 81 5.27 -5.17 25.89
CA SER A 81 6.71 -5.34 25.62
C SER A 81 7.48 -6.02 26.75
N GLY A 82 6.89 -6.14 27.94
CA GLY A 82 7.57 -6.57 29.16
C GLY A 82 8.66 -5.60 29.65
N CYS A 83 8.80 -4.43 29.02
CA CYS A 83 9.78 -3.40 29.36
C CYS A 83 9.13 -2.25 30.14
N TYR A 84 9.95 -1.37 30.71
CA TYR A 84 9.47 -0.14 31.35
C TYR A 84 8.79 0.80 30.33
N PRO A 85 7.94 1.75 30.77
CA PRO A 85 7.17 2.64 29.88
C PRO A 85 8.02 3.56 28.99
N ASP A 86 9.28 3.79 29.35
CA ASP A 86 10.29 4.56 28.62
C ASP A 86 11.24 3.69 27.81
N GLN A 87 10.93 2.39 27.70
CA GLN A 87 11.74 1.41 27.01
C GLN A 87 11.01 0.68 25.90
N VAL A 88 11.77 0.24 24.89
CA VAL A 88 11.30 -0.52 23.74
C VAL A 88 12.00 -1.89 23.69
N GLN A 89 11.22 -2.92 23.36
CA GLN A 89 11.69 -4.29 23.23
C GLN A 89 12.31 -4.51 21.85
N CYS A 90 13.52 -5.09 21.81
CA CYS A 90 14.24 -5.43 20.57
C CYS A 90 13.63 -6.61 19.80
N GLY A 91 12.65 -7.32 20.37
CA GLY A 91 11.85 -8.33 19.67
C GLY A 91 12.57 -9.66 19.40
N SER A 92 13.68 -9.95 20.08
CA SER A 92 14.37 -11.25 19.98
C SER A 92 13.74 -12.27 20.92
N MET A 93 13.50 -13.49 20.42
CA MET A 93 13.02 -14.63 21.23
C MET A 93 14.04 -15.13 22.26
N THR A 94 15.34 -14.90 22.03
CA THR A 94 16.41 -15.48 22.86
C THR A 94 16.91 -14.54 23.95
N ALA A 95 16.69 -13.23 23.81
CA ALA A 95 17.03 -12.24 24.83
C ALA A 95 16.04 -11.08 24.73
N ALA A 96 15.17 -10.95 25.73
CA ALA A 96 14.29 -9.80 25.91
C ALA A 96 15.15 -8.57 26.29
N GLN A 97 15.75 -7.93 25.30
CA GLN A 97 16.55 -6.73 25.47
C GLN A 97 15.65 -5.49 25.39
N CYS A 98 15.57 -4.74 26.49
CA CYS A 98 14.87 -3.47 26.56
C CYS A 98 15.88 -2.32 26.39
N LEU A 99 15.57 -1.39 25.49
CA LEU A 99 16.37 -0.18 25.25
C LEU A 99 15.57 1.07 25.61
N SER A 100 16.26 2.15 25.97
CA SER A 100 15.64 3.46 26.14
C SER A 100 15.02 3.96 24.83
N ASP A 101 13.91 4.69 24.91
CA ASP A 101 13.27 5.29 23.73
C ASP A 101 14.16 6.31 22.99
N LEU A 102 15.25 6.77 23.63
CA LEU A 102 16.23 7.68 23.04
C LEU A 102 17.24 7.00 22.11
N PHE A 103 17.39 5.67 22.21
CA PHE A 103 18.36 4.89 21.42
C PHE A 103 17.74 4.30 20.16
N VAL A 104 16.43 4.49 19.95
CA VAL A 104 15.77 4.03 18.72
C VAL A 104 16.00 5.05 17.61
N CYS A 105 16.58 4.61 16.49
CA CYS A 105 16.83 5.43 15.30
C CYS A 105 17.78 6.61 15.57
N ASP A 106 18.77 6.43 16.44
CA ASP A 106 19.78 7.44 16.73
C ASP A 106 21.00 7.35 15.78
N GLY A 107 21.10 6.27 15.01
CA GLY A 107 22.17 5.97 14.06
C GLY A 107 23.21 4.97 14.57
N ILE A 108 23.04 4.44 15.78
CA ILE A 108 23.91 3.44 16.42
C ILE A 108 23.07 2.18 16.64
N LYS A 109 23.66 1.01 16.39
CA LYS A 109 22.97 -0.27 16.63
C LYS A 109 23.15 -0.69 18.08
N ASP A 110 22.11 -0.54 18.88
CA ASP A 110 22.05 -0.91 20.28
C ASP A 110 21.35 -2.25 20.50
N CYS A 111 20.39 -2.63 19.66
CA CYS A 111 19.82 -3.97 19.74
C CYS A 111 20.82 -5.01 19.21
N SER A 112 20.90 -6.16 19.86
CA SER A 112 21.73 -7.29 19.38
C SER A 112 21.36 -7.76 17.97
N ASN A 113 20.10 -7.57 17.56
CA ASN A 113 19.60 -7.86 16.21
C ASN A 113 19.59 -6.62 15.29
N GLY A 114 19.99 -5.44 15.77
CA GLY A 114 20.00 -4.17 15.03
C GLY A 114 18.61 -3.63 14.64
N ARG A 115 17.53 -4.11 15.27
CA ARG A 115 16.15 -3.73 14.94
C ARG A 115 15.87 -2.25 15.17
N ASP A 116 16.50 -1.66 16.17
CA ASP A 116 16.43 -0.24 16.50
C ASP A 116 16.86 0.69 15.35
N GLU A 117 17.66 0.19 14.41
CA GLU A 117 18.15 0.92 13.23
C GLU A 117 17.58 0.36 11.91
N ASP A 118 16.51 -0.41 11.95
CA ASP A 118 15.84 -0.92 10.74
C ASP A 118 15.23 0.26 9.94
N PRO A 119 15.51 0.40 8.63
CA PRO A 119 14.94 1.45 7.79
C PRO A 119 13.42 1.52 7.80
N ASN A 120 12.73 0.39 8.00
CA ASN A 120 11.26 0.33 8.08
C ASN A 120 10.75 0.90 9.41
N ILE A 121 11.51 0.74 10.49
CA ILE A 121 11.18 1.28 11.82
C ILE A 121 11.51 2.78 11.87
N CYS A 122 12.66 3.16 11.32
CA CYS A 122 13.16 4.53 11.26
C CYS A 122 12.61 5.35 10.09
N SER A 123 11.53 4.88 9.45
CA SER A 123 10.87 5.55 8.33
C SER A 123 10.26 6.88 8.77
N GLU A 124 10.62 7.95 8.06
CA GLU A 124 10.05 9.29 8.24
C GLU A 124 8.74 9.48 7.46
N ASP A 125 8.26 8.46 6.74
CA ASP A 125 7.02 8.53 5.94
C ASP A 125 5.80 9.07 6.71
N PRO A 126 5.56 8.70 7.99
CA PRO A 126 4.44 9.25 8.78
C PRO A 126 4.47 10.76 8.93
N VAL A 127 5.67 11.34 9.02
CA VAL A 127 5.89 12.75 9.36
C VAL A 127 6.50 13.55 8.24
N LYS A 128 6.41 13.03 7.02
CA LYS A 128 6.84 13.73 5.82
C LYS A 128 6.02 15.01 5.61
N LEU A 129 6.73 16.07 5.20
CA LEU A 129 6.12 17.34 4.80
C LEU A 129 4.99 17.12 3.79
N GLY A 130 3.86 17.79 4.01
CA GLY A 130 2.70 17.75 3.12
C GLY A 130 1.73 16.61 3.41
N ASN A 131 2.07 15.68 4.31
CA ASN A 131 1.08 14.70 4.78
C ASN A 131 -0.09 15.43 5.44
N ALA A 132 -1.30 15.07 5.01
CA ALA A 132 -2.54 15.53 5.61
C ALA A 132 -3.31 14.32 6.12
N PHE A 133 -3.73 14.39 7.38
CA PHE A 133 -4.59 13.39 8.01
C PHE A 133 -5.97 13.97 8.18
N VAL A 134 -6.99 13.19 7.88
CA VAL A 134 -8.39 13.57 8.04
C VAL A 134 -9.08 12.57 8.93
N GLY A 135 -9.89 13.07 9.85
CA GLY A 135 -10.63 12.20 10.76
C GLY A 135 -11.84 12.85 11.40
N LEU A 136 -12.44 12.11 12.30
CA LEU A 136 -13.52 12.58 13.16
C LEU A 136 -13.00 12.80 14.58
N SER A 137 -13.39 13.89 15.20
CA SER A 137 -13.08 14.24 16.58
C SER A 137 -14.28 13.98 17.48
N TYR A 138 -14.06 13.19 18.53
CA TYR A 138 -15.04 12.83 19.55
C TYR A 138 -14.60 13.45 20.88
N TRP A 139 -15.48 14.24 21.50
CA TRP A 139 -15.18 14.97 22.72
C TRP A 139 -15.84 14.29 23.91
N SER A 140 -15.08 14.09 24.98
CA SER A 140 -15.57 13.54 26.26
C SER A 140 -15.52 14.57 27.39
N SER A 141 -14.60 15.54 27.34
CA SER A 141 -14.47 16.60 28.35
C SER A 141 -13.70 17.81 27.81
N CYS A 142 -13.44 18.80 28.68
CA CYS A 142 -12.71 20.05 28.42
C CYS A 142 -13.45 21.04 27.51
N ASN A 143 -13.91 20.59 26.35
CA ASN A 143 -14.79 21.33 25.45
C ASN A 143 -15.93 20.40 25.01
N MET A 144 -17.13 20.60 25.56
CA MET A 144 -18.32 19.84 25.12
C MET A 144 -18.73 20.32 23.72
N ARG A 145 -18.15 19.73 22.69
CA ARG A 145 -18.43 20.02 21.27
C ARG A 145 -19.05 18.79 20.63
N ASN A 146 -19.89 19.01 19.62
CA ASN A 146 -20.40 17.93 18.78
C ASN A 146 -19.24 17.28 18.00
N THR A 147 -19.44 16.01 17.63
CA THR A 147 -18.52 15.31 16.74
C THR A 147 -18.40 16.06 15.41
N HIS A 148 -17.17 16.33 15.00
CA HIS A 148 -16.88 17.08 13.79
C HIS A 148 -15.65 16.53 13.06
N ARG A 149 -15.49 16.95 11.80
CA ARG A 149 -14.35 16.56 10.97
C ARG A 149 -13.14 17.44 11.31
N SER A 150 -11.98 16.82 11.39
CA SER A 150 -10.73 17.48 11.70
C SER A 150 -9.66 17.08 10.71
N VAL A 151 -8.80 18.04 10.37
CA VAL A 151 -7.71 17.88 9.43
C VAL A 151 -6.40 18.30 10.11
N LEU A 152 -5.41 17.42 10.08
CA LEU A 152 -4.06 17.68 10.57
C LEU A 152 -3.13 17.76 9.36
N ILE A 153 -2.50 18.89 9.13
CA ILE A 153 -1.63 19.13 7.96
C ILE A 153 -0.22 19.40 8.44
N LEU A 154 0.74 18.55 8.06
CA LEU A 154 2.14 18.74 8.42
C LEU A 154 2.79 19.79 7.49
N THR A 155 3.22 20.91 8.08
CA THR A 155 3.79 22.06 7.38
C THR A 155 5.31 22.13 7.43
N ALA A 156 5.93 21.45 8.40
CA ALA A 156 7.38 21.30 8.46
C ALA A 156 7.77 20.02 9.19
N SER A 157 8.86 19.40 8.75
CA SER A 157 9.49 18.26 9.40
C SER A 157 11.01 18.44 9.35
N LYS A 158 11.67 18.38 10.50
CA LYS A 158 13.13 18.52 10.61
C LYS A 158 13.69 17.49 11.57
N ARG A 159 14.59 16.64 11.08
CA ARG A 159 15.39 15.74 11.90
C ARG A 159 16.78 16.34 12.14
N SER A 160 17.21 16.36 13.40
CA SER A 160 18.54 16.88 13.74
C SER A 160 19.62 15.85 13.40
N PRO A 161 20.75 16.23 12.79
CA PRO A 161 21.85 15.29 12.56
C PRO A 161 22.50 14.82 13.87
N VAL A 162 22.42 15.63 14.94
CA VAL A 162 22.99 15.34 16.27
C VAL A 162 22.02 14.52 17.12
N PHE A 163 20.71 14.67 16.89
CA PHE A 163 19.68 14.00 17.68
C PHE A 163 18.64 13.41 16.74
N LYS A 164 18.90 12.17 16.29
CA LYS A 164 18.12 11.50 15.25
C LYS A 164 16.94 10.69 15.80
N ALA A 165 16.90 10.41 17.10
CA ALA A 165 15.82 9.66 17.75
C ALA A 165 14.44 10.35 17.68
N ARG A 166 14.40 11.63 17.30
CA ARG A 166 13.14 12.39 17.14
C ARG A 166 13.14 13.24 15.88
N VAL A 167 11.95 13.44 15.31
CA VAL A 167 11.73 14.38 14.21
C VAL A 167 10.87 15.52 14.72
N TRP A 168 11.36 16.74 14.62
CA TRP A 168 10.60 17.94 14.99
C TRP A 168 9.61 18.28 13.89
N VAL A 169 8.36 18.54 14.28
CA VAL A 169 7.27 18.79 13.33
C VAL A 169 6.55 20.09 13.67
N LYS A 170 6.07 20.76 12.63
CA LYS A 170 5.05 21.80 12.72
C LYS A 170 3.85 21.40 11.87
N ALA A 171 2.67 21.75 12.33
CA ALA A 171 1.43 21.40 11.67
C ALA A 171 0.32 22.41 11.95
N PHE A 172 -0.72 22.37 11.13
CA PHE A 172 -1.99 23.01 11.42
C PHE A 172 -3.04 21.94 11.76
N LEU A 173 -3.79 22.17 12.83
CA LEU A 173 -4.97 21.40 13.17
C LEU A 173 -6.20 22.24 12.87
N VAL A 174 -7.02 21.79 11.93
CA VAL A 174 -8.25 22.47 11.49
C VAL A 174 -9.46 21.65 11.91
N HIS A 175 -10.40 22.29 12.62
CA HIS A 175 -11.67 21.71 13.04
C HIS A 175 -12.82 22.33 12.24
N HIS A 176 -13.54 21.51 11.46
CA HIS A 176 -14.72 21.91 10.71
C HIS A 176 -15.98 21.67 11.54
N ILE A 177 -16.31 22.60 12.45
CA ILE A 177 -17.34 22.38 13.48
C ILE A 177 -18.75 22.50 12.89
N THR A 178 -18.98 23.53 12.09
CA THR A 178 -20.21 23.73 11.31
C THR A 178 -19.83 24.20 9.91
N LYS A 179 -20.80 24.30 8.99
CA LYS A 179 -20.55 24.71 7.59
C LYS A 179 -19.85 26.08 7.47
N ASP A 180 -20.03 26.95 8.45
CA ASP A 180 -19.53 28.32 8.44
C ASP A 180 -18.49 28.59 9.54
N LYS A 181 -18.07 27.56 10.29
CA LYS A 181 -17.15 27.72 11.42
C LYS A 181 -16.02 26.71 11.38
N ASP A 182 -14.88 27.21 10.90
CA ASP A 182 -13.60 26.54 10.93
C ASP A 182 -12.72 27.17 12.01
N GLU A 183 -12.13 26.33 12.87
CA GLU A 183 -11.15 26.75 13.87
C GLU A 183 -9.81 26.11 13.49
N ALA A 184 -8.79 26.93 13.23
CA ALA A 184 -7.44 26.50 12.88
C ALA A 184 -6.45 26.85 13.98
N TYR A 185 -5.62 25.88 14.35
CA TYR A 185 -4.61 25.99 15.41
C TYR A 185 -3.24 25.64 14.85
N GLU A 186 -2.24 26.48 15.12
CA GLU A 186 -0.85 26.14 14.83
C GLU A 186 -0.28 25.30 15.98
N VAL A 187 0.26 24.13 15.64
CA VAL A 187 0.81 23.20 16.62
C VAL A 187 2.22 22.79 16.22
N ALA A 188 3.07 22.60 17.22
CA ALA A 188 4.44 22.15 17.06
C ALA A 188 4.78 21.05 18.05
N GLY A 189 5.69 20.18 17.68
CA GLY A 189 6.15 19.13 18.58
C GLY A 189 7.10 18.18 17.90
N TYR A 190 6.97 16.88 18.21
CA TYR A 190 7.91 15.89 17.71
C TYR A 190 7.26 14.52 17.48
N PHE A 191 7.89 13.76 16.61
CA PHE A 191 7.66 12.34 16.40
C PHE A 191 8.72 11.53 17.13
N ASN A 192 8.28 10.49 17.83
CA ASN A 192 9.13 9.52 18.51
C ASN A 192 9.02 8.18 17.78
N PHE A 193 10.15 7.69 17.25
CA PHE A 193 10.23 6.42 16.52
C PHE A 193 9.93 5.21 17.42
N ALA A 194 10.47 5.22 18.64
CA ALA A 194 10.33 4.15 19.63
C ALA A 194 8.85 3.86 19.95
N ARG A 195 8.08 4.91 20.22
CA ARG A 195 6.65 4.80 20.59
C ARG A 195 5.71 4.91 19.38
N ARG A 196 6.25 5.22 18.20
CA ARG A 196 5.50 5.58 16.99
C ARG A 196 4.36 6.56 17.29
N ASN A 197 4.69 7.63 18.02
CA ASN A 197 3.73 8.64 18.41
C ASN A 197 4.18 10.04 18.02
N LEU A 198 3.20 10.86 17.66
CA LEU A 198 3.32 12.26 17.29
C LEU A 198 2.69 13.09 18.40
N LEU A 199 3.52 13.81 19.15
CA LEU A 199 3.06 14.73 20.17
C LEU A 199 3.11 16.15 19.62
N LEU A 200 1.95 16.81 19.62
CA LEU A 200 1.77 18.17 19.13
C LEU A 200 1.23 19.03 20.26
N MET A 201 1.90 20.15 20.51
CA MET A 201 1.51 21.15 21.49
C MET A 201 1.13 22.44 20.76
N PRO A 202 0.18 23.22 21.30
CA PRO A 202 -0.13 24.54 20.75
C PRO A 202 1.08 25.47 20.88
N LEU A 203 1.28 26.29 19.84
CA LEU A 203 2.31 27.34 19.87
C LEU A 203 1.88 28.54 20.71
N ASP A 204 0.59 28.86 20.68
CA ASP A 204 0.00 29.90 21.50
C ASP A 204 -0.45 29.29 22.83
N LEU A 205 0.22 29.69 23.92
CA LEU A 205 -0.09 29.20 25.27
C LEU A 205 -1.34 29.87 25.85
N THR A 206 -2.30 30.27 25.02
CA THR A 206 -3.58 30.72 25.55
C THR A 206 -4.24 29.52 26.25
N SER A 207 -4.78 29.74 27.44
CA SER A 207 -5.24 28.71 28.39
C SER A 207 -6.35 27.77 27.88
N LYS A 208 -6.78 27.92 26.62
CA LYS A 208 -7.85 27.15 25.98
C LYS A 208 -7.34 26.15 24.94
N GLU A 209 -6.05 26.19 24.60
CA GLU A 209 -5.51 25.36 23.53
C GLU A 209 -5.11 23.97 24.03
N LEU A 210 -5.37 22.98 23.20
CA LEU A 210 -5.27 21.57 23.56
C LEU A 210 -4.11 20.95 22.80
N ALA A 211 -3.36 20.09 23.48
CA ALA A 211 -2.35 19.28 22.85
C ALA A 211 -2.99 18.02 22.24
N VAL A 212 -2.32 17.46 21.23
CA VAL A 212 -2.77 16.24 20.57
C VAL A 212 -1.63 15.23 20.60
N ASN A 213 -1.91 14.03 21.11
CA ASN A 213 -0.98 12.92 21.11
C ASN A 213 -1.52 11.79 20.23
N CYS A 214 -0.87 11.55 19.10
CA CYS A 214 -1.30 10.64 18.07
C CYS A 214 -0.42 9.40 17.99
N PHE A 215 -1.00 8.22 17.81
CA PHE A 215 -0.31 6.94 17.81
C PHE A 215 -0.53 6.19 16.50
N PHE A 216 0.55 5.69 15.90
CA PHE A 216 0.53 4.79 14.75
C PHE A 216 0.54 3.33 15.23
N ASN A 217 -0.58 2.89 15.79
CA ASN A 217 -0.78 1.58 16.43
C ASN A 217 -1.33 0.50 15.48
N ARG A 218 -1.72 0.85 14.24
CA ARG A 218 -2.35 -0.10 13.31
C ARG A 218 -1.36 -0.86 12.44
N GLY A 219 -0.07 -0.60 12.62
CA GLY A 219 0.95 -1.19 11.77
C GLY A 219 1.01 -0.59 10.36
N ASP A 220 0.48 0.61 10.16
CA ASP A 220 0.69 1.33 8.92
C ASP A 220 1.11 2.77 9.23
N HIS A 221 1.46 3.50 8.18
CA HIS A 221 1.77 4.93 8.23
C HIS A 221 0.56 5.79 7.83
N VAL A 222 -0.63 5.17 7.73
CA VAL A 222 -1.84 5.79 7.16
C VAL A 222 -2.84 6.13 8.24
N HIS A 223 -3.10 5.20 9.16
CA HIS A 223 -4.07 5.38 10.22
C HIS A 223 -3.42 5.90 11.50
N LEU A 224 -4.11 6.83 12.12
CA LEU A 224 -3.62 7.58 13.25
C LEU A 224 -4.72 7.66 14.32
N ASP A 225 -4.48 7.07 15.47
CA ASP A 225 -5.38 7.15 16.62
C ASP A 225 -4.83 8.20 17.61
N CYS A 226 -5.53 9.31 17.76
CA CYS A 226 -5.10 10.46 18.55
C CYS A 226 -5.94 10.68 19.80
N LYS A 227 -5.29 11.23 20.83
CA LYS A 227 -5.92 11.70 22.07
C LYS A 227 -5.75 13.21 22.15
N ILE A 228 -6.86 13.92 22.36
CA ILE A 228 -6.85 15.33 22.72
C ILE A 228 -6.57 15.40 24.21
N ILE A 229 -5.55 16.16 24.60
CA ILE A 229 -5.09 16.26 25.97
C ILE A 229 -4.92 17.72 26.39
N SER A 230 -5.15 17.99 27.67
CA SER A 230 -4.76 19.28 28.25
C SER A 230 -3.23 19.35 28.38
N PRO A 231 -2.57 20.43 27.93
CA PRO A 231 -1.11 20.52 27.92
C PRO A 231 -0.46 20.51 29.31
N GLY A 232 -1.18 20.95 30.36
CA GLY A 232 -0.65 20.98 31.73
C GLY A 232 -0.94 19.70 32.54
N THR A 233 -2.14 19.13 32.40
CA THR A 233 -2.56 17.97 33.22
C THR A 233 -2.44 16.63 32.49
N PHE A 234 -2.22 16.65 31.16
CA PHE A 234 -2.28 15.48 30.28
C PHE A 234 -3.59 14.68 30.38
N LYS A 235 -4.64 15.28 30.95
CA LYS A 235 -5.97 14.66 31.03
C LYS A 235 -6.57 14.57 29.64
N GLN A 236 -7.07 13.38 29.29
CA GLN A 236 -7.75 13.14 28.02
C GLN A 236 -9.09 13.88 27.96
N CYS A 237 -9.22 14.74 26.97
CA CYS A 237 -10.41 15.53 26.65
C CYS A 237 -11.26 14.91 25.54
N GLY A 238 -10.65 14.11 24.67
CA GLY A 238 -11.32 13.53 23.51
C GLY A 238 -10.39 12.62 22.73
N VAL A 239 -10.94 12.04 21.66
CA VAL A 239 -10.25 11.11 20.76
C VAL A 239 -10.45 11.60 19.32
N LEU A 240 -9.40 11.54 18.50
CA LEU A 240 -9.51 11.68 17.04
C LEU A 240 -9.07 10.38 16.38
N ALA A 241 -9.87 9.88 15.46
CA ALA A 241 -9.47 8.79 14.58
C ALA A 241 -9.27 9.36 13.18
N MET A 242 -8.03 9.36 12.69
CA MET A 242 -7.63 10.01 11.45
C MET A 242 -6.96 9.02 10.49
N ALA A 243 -7.03 9.31 9.20
CA ALA A 243 -6.34 8.58 8.15
C ALA A 243 -5.68 9.57 7.17
N ARG A 244 -4.52 9.20 6.63
CA ARG A 244 -3.81 10.01 5.63
C ARG A 244 -4.63 10.10 4.34
N LEU A 245 -4.70 11.29 3.78
CA LEU A 245 -5.29 11.57 2.46
C LEU A 245 -4.37 11.12 1.31
#